data_AF-A0A2D4F7N3-F1
#
_entry.id   AF-A0A2D4F7N3-F1
#
_cell.length_a   1.000
_cell.length_b   1.000
_cell.length_c   1.000
_cell.angle_alpha   90.00
_cell.angle_beta   90.00
_cell.angle_gamma   90.00
#
_symmetry.space_group_name_H-M   'P 1'
#
loop_
_entity.id
_entity.type
_entity.pdbx_description
1 polymer ?
#
loop_
_entity_poly.entity_id
_entity_poly.type
_entity_poly.pdbx_seq_one_letter_code
_entity_poly.pdbx_strand_id
1 'polypeptide(L)'
;MMTLTSQDKTELYFSSLPGQGVIYNVIVRDPKWNTSAAYVPVHTYACSLSALVNNCYTFRRLSTKIFFTNLAFLGLFVCFLGHRFWKTGLFFNGFIFKAFFLFIIITKESALSYDATLGLTAAAGIIGALLLVGYWWRFGLVIPCMLIVGLVLGSLVSSAFFFTPVGDY
;
A
#
# COMPACT_ATOMS: atom_id res chain seq x y z
N MET A 1 -0.31 -32.10 0.39
CA MET A 1 -1.40 -32.43 -0.53
C MET A 1 -2.69 -32.20 0.23
N MET A 2 -3.55 -31.29 -0.24
CA MET A 2 -4.83 -30.99 0.41
C MET A 2 -5.95 -31.39 -0.55
N THR A 3 -7.01 -31.99 -0.01
CA THR A 3 -8.16 -32.48 -0.78
C THR A 3 -9.41 -31.79 -0.25
N LEU A 4 -10.13 -31.11 -1.14
CA LEU A 4 -11.41 -30.49 -0.82
C LEU A 4 -12.55 -31.43 -1.21
N THR A 5 -13.59 -31.46 -0.38
CA THR A 5 -14.87 -32.11 -0.69
C THR A 5 -15.87 -31.09 -1.21
N SER A 6 -17.00 -31.54 -1.76
CA SER A 6 -18.03 -30.66 -2.32
C SER A 6 -18.71 -29.74 -1.30
N GLN A 7 -18.56 -30.02 0.00
CA GLN A 7 -19.12 -29.21 1.09
C GLN A 7 -18.15 -28.13 1.57
N ASP A 8 -16.89 -28.20 1.16
CA ASP A 8 -15.85 -27.27 1.60
C ASP A 8 -15.84 -26.00 0.73
N LYS A 9 -15.43 -24.87 1.30
CA LYS A 9 -15.26 -23.62 0.56
C LYS A 9 -14.20 -23.81 -0.53
N THR A 10 -14.47 -23.31 -1.74
CA THR A 10 -13.56 -23.42 -2.90
C THR A 10 -12.38 -22.44 -2.84
N GLU A 11 -12.09 -21.87 -1.68
CA GLU A 11 -10.98 -20.96 -1.44
C GLU A 11 -9.94 -21.63 -0.56
N LEU A 12 -8.69 -21.59 -0.98
CA LEU A 12 -7.55 -22.11 -0.24
C LEU A 12 -6.50 -21.02 -0.08
N TYR A 13 -6.05 -20.84 1.15
CA TYR A 13 -4.98 -19.92 1.48
C TYR A 13 -3.71 -20.71 1.75
N PHE A 14 -2.63 -20.36 1.05
CA PHE A 14 -1.32 -20.96 1.23
C PHE A 14 -0.33 -19.90 1.68
N SER A 15 0.45 -20.20 2.73
CA SER A 15 1.60 -19.38 3.07
C SER A 15 2.69 -19.59 2.02
N SER A 16 3.06 -18.50 1.36
CA SER A 16 4.16 -18.50 0.40
C SER A 16 5.39 -17.83 1.01
N LEU A 17 6.57 -18.42 0.81
CA LEU A 17 7.83 -17.84 1.26
C LEU A 17 8.38 -16.84 0.24
N PRO A 18 8.99 -15.74 0.71
CA PRO A 18 9.56 -14.75 -0.19
C PRO A 18 10.70 -15.33 -1.04
N GLY A 19 10.64 -15.10 -2.35
CA GLY A 19 11.68 -15.55 -3.29
C GLY A 19 11.58 -17.03 -3.70
N GLN A 20 10.56 -17.75 -3.24
CA GLN A 20 10.30 -19.13 -3.64
C GLN A 20 9.16 -19.19 -4.65
N GLY A 21 9.44 -19.73 -5.85
CA GLY A 21 8.40 -20.04 -6.83
C GLY A 21 7.65 -21.30 -6.42
N VAL A 22 6.31 -21.22 -6.41
CA VAL A 22 5.43 -22.37 -6.15
C VAL A 22 4.54 -22.58 -7.36
N ILE A 23 4.42 -23.83 -7.78
CA ILE A 23 3.51 -24.26 -8.86
C ILE A 23 2.34 -24.99 -8.21
N TYR A 24 1.15 -24.43 -8.38
CA TYR A 24 -0.10 -25.04 -7.93
C TYR A 24 -0.71 -25.82 -9.09
N ASN A 25 -1.01 -27.09 -8.84
CA ASN A 25 -1.74 -27.95 -9.77
C ASN A 25 -3.04 -28.42 -9.10
N VAL A 26 -4.15 -28.30 -9.81
CA VAL A 26 -5.47 -28.73 -9.35
C VAL A 26 -5.82 -30.03 -10.07
N ILE A 27 -6.02 -31.09 -9.29
CA ILE A 27 -6.40 -32.41 -9.78
C ILE A 27 -7.81 -32.70 -9.26
N VAL A 28 -8.77 -32.81 -10.16
CA VAL A 28 -10.14 -33.22 -9.85
C VAL A 28 -10.25 -34.73 -10.02
N ARG A 29 -10.80 -35.41 -9.02
CA ARG A 29 -11.01 -36.87 -9.02
C ARG A 29 -12.50 -37.15 -8.91
N ASP A 30 -13.02 -37.96 -9.82
CA ASP A 30 -14.41 -38.42 -9.77
C ASP A 30 -14.48 -39.76 -9.03
N PRO A 31 -15.09 -39.83 -7.83
CA PRO A 31 -15.19 -41.07 -7.06
C PRO A 31 -16.13 -42.10 -7.72
N LYS A 32 -17.03 -41.69 -8.62
CA LYS A 32 -18.00 -42.60 -9.25
C LYS A 32 -17.39 -43.37 -10.42
N TRP A 33 -16.55 -42.72 -11.21
CA TRP A 33 -15.92 -43.30 -12.41
C TRP A 33 -14.44 -43.64 -12.22
N ASN A 34 -13.86 -43.35 -11.05
CA ASN A 34 -12.44 -43.53 -10.72
C ASN A 34 -11.51 -42.87 -11.77
N THR A 35 -11.95 -41.75 -12.34
CA THR A 35 -11.19 -40.95 -13.31
C THR A 35 -10.63 -39.71 -12.64
N SER A 36 -9.53 -39.18 -13.17
CA SER A 36 -8.91 -37.95 -12.69
C SER A 36 -8.53 -37.03 -13.85
N ALA A 37 -8.78 -35.74 -13.68
CA ALA A 37 -8.37 -34.70 -14.62
C ALA A 37 -7.47 -33.68 -13.92
N ALA A 38 -6.39 -33.26 -14.58
CA ALA A 38 -5.51 -32.20 -14.11
C ALA A 38 -5.79 -30.91 -14.89
N TYR A 39 -5.93 -29.81 -14.18
CA TYR A 39 -6.12 -28.48 -14.77
C TYR A 39 -4.78 -27.81 -15.03
N VAL A 40 -4.78 -26.73 -15.81
CA VAL A 40 -3.57 -25.98 -16.16
C VAL A 40 -2.90 -25.48 -14.88
N PRO A 41 -1.63 -25.83 -14.63
CA PRO A 41 -0.94 -25.40 -13.43
C PRO A 41 -0.70 -23.89 -13.47
N VAL A 42 -0.84 -23.25 -12.31
CA VAL A 42 -0.54 -21.82 -12.14
C VAL A 42 0.73 -21.71 -11.31
N HIS A 43 1.67 -20.89 -11.77
CA HIS A 43 2.88 -20.56 -11.03
C HIS A 43 2.74 -19.19 -10.38
N THR A 44 3.24 -19.05 -9.16
CA THR A 44 3.33 -17.76 -8.47
C THR A 44 4.61 -17.69 -7.66
N TYR A 45 5.20 -16.50 -7.61
CA TYR A 45 6.45 -16.25 -6.89
C TYR A 45 6.23 -15.49 -5.57
N ALA A 46 4.97 -15.35 -5.13
CA ALA A 46 4.49 -14.55 -3.99
C ALA A 46 4.77 -13.03 -4.10
N CYS A 47 5.90 -12.65 -4.67
CA CYS A 47 6.31 -11.29 -5.01
C CYS A 47 6.96 -11.28 -6.39
N SER A 48 7.02 -10.11 -7.02
CA SER A 48 7.85 -9.94 -8.21
C SER A 48 9.31 -9.87 -7.79
N LEU A 49 10.17 -10.61 -8.50
CA LEU A 49 11.63 -10.60 -8.29
C LEU A 49 12.31 -9.43 -9.03
N SER A 50 11.69 -8.94 -10.11
CA SER A 50 12.26 -7.94 -11.01
C SER A 50 11.64 -6.55 -10.86
N ALA A 51 10.60 -6.40 -10.04
CA ALA A 51 9.99 -5.10 -9.85
C ALA A 51 10.95 -4.16 -9.11
N LEU A 52 10.78 -2.85 -9.23
CA LEU A 52 11.52 -1.88 -8.42
C LEU A 52 10.84 -1.66 -7.05
N VAL A 53 9.51 -1.72 -7.05
CA VAL A 53 8.60 -1.54 -5.92
C VAL A 53 7.73 -2.79 -5.80
N ASN A 54 7.38 -3.20 -4.58
CA ASN A 54 6.68 -4.45 -4.26
C ASN A 54 7.52 -5.74 -4.43
N ASN A 55 8.84 -5.64 -4.22
CA ASN A 55 9.67 -6.82 -4.06
C ASN A 55 9.52 -7.42 -2.66
N CYS A 56 9.87 -8.70 -2.54
CA CYS A 56 9.96 -9.37 -1.24
C CYS A 56 10.86 -8.67 -0.21
N TYR A 57 11.78 -7.81 -0.66
CA TYR A 57 12.79 -7.17 0.20
C TYR A 57 12.49 -5.71 0.53
N THR A 58 11.52 -5.07 -0.12
CA THR A 58 11.27 -3.62 0.01
C THR A 58 10.93 -3.24 1.45
N PHE A 59 10.08 -4.01 2.13
CA PHE A 59 9.75 -3.80 3.55
C PHE A 59 10.88 -4.16 4.53
N ARG A 60 11.85 -4.98 4.10
CA ARG A 60 12.97 -5.40 4.96
C ARG A 60 14.09 -4.36 5.00
N ARG A 61 14.19 -3.49 3.99
CA ARG A 61 15.21 -2.44 3.90
C ARG A 61 15.17 -1.51 5.10
N LEU A 62 16.34 -1.15 5.60
CA LEU A 62 16.49 -0.23 6.74
C LEU A 62 15.88 1.15 6.44
N SER A 63 16.09 1.66 5.21
CA SER A 63 15.55 2.93 4.74
C SER A 63 14.03 3.03 4.92
N THR A 64 13.31 2.01 4.45
CA THR A 64 11.86 1.87 4.59
C THR A 64 11.39 1.86 6.03
N LYS A 65 12.08 1.08 6.88
CA LYS A 65 11.76 0.97 8.31
C LYS A 65 11.90 2.31 9.01
N ILE A 66 13.02 3.01 8.79
CA ILE A 66 13.28 4.31 9.40
C ILE A 66 12.22 5.32 8.95
N PHE A 67 11.95 5.39 7.64
CA PHE A 67 10.99 6.33 7.09
C PHE A 67 9.57 6.13 7.65
N PHE A 68 9.04 4.91 7.61
CA PHE A 68 7.70 4.64 8.12
C PHE A 68 7.60 4.73 9.63
N THR A 69 8.64 4.38 10.37
CA THR A 69 8.65 4.52 11.84
C THR A 69 8.56 6.00 12.24
N ASN A 70 9.33 6.88 11.59
CA ASN A 70 9.23 8.33 11.83
C ASN A 70 7.84 8.86 11.46
N LEU A 71 7.28 8.42 10.33
CA LEU A 71 5.95 8.83 9.91
C LEU A 71 4.86 8.34 10.88
N ALA A 72 5.01 7.15 11.44
CA ALA A 72 4.10 6.61 12.44
C ALA A 72 4.14 7.40 13.75
N PHE A 73 5.32 7.76 14.25
CA PHE A 73 5.45 8.62 15.44
C PHE A 73 4.84 10.01 15.20
N LEU A 74 5.09 10.62 14.04
CA LEU A 74 4.49 11.90 13.66
C LEU A 74 2.97 11.80 13.52
N GLY A 75 2.47 10.72 12.91
CA GLY A 75 1.04 10.46 12.77
C GLY A 75 0.36 10.30 14.13
N LEU A 76 0.96 9.54 15.05
CA LEU A 76 0.46 9.36 16.41
C LEU A 76 0.42 10.70 17.17
N PHE A 77 1.48 11.51 17.05
CA PHE A 77 1.50 12.87 17.61
C PHE A 77 0.34 13.72 17.08
N VAL A 78 0.08 13.69 15.77
CA VAL A 78 -1.04 14.43 15.16
C VAL A 78 -2.40 13.88 15.60
N CYS A 79 -2.56 12.57 15.79
CA CYS A 79 -3.81 11.98 16.28
C CYS A 79 -4.19 12.49 17.69
N PHE A 80 -3.22 12.60 18.60
CA PHE A 80 -3.50 13.03 19.97
C PHE A 80 -3.46 14.55 20.16
N LEU A 81 -2.52 15.25 19.50
CA LEU A 81 -2.28 16.68 19.71
C LEU A 81 -2.70 17.56 18.53
N GLY A 82 -3.19 16.99 17.43
CA GLY A 82 -3.53 17.71 16.21
C GLY A 82 -4.66 18.73 16.39
N HIS A 83 -5.61 18.46 17.28
CA HIS A 83 -6.67 19.43 17.60
C HIS A 83 -6.11 20.72 18.24
N ARG A 84 -5.05 20.60 19.05
CA ARG A 84 -4.38 21.75 19.66
C ARG A 84 -3.46 22.47 18.68
N PHE A 85 -2.83 21.73 17.77
CA PHE A 85 -1.85 22.25 16.82
C PHE A 85 -2.34 22.13 15.37
N TRP A 86 -3.34 22.94 14.99
CA TRP A 86 -3.89 22.98 13.64
C TRP A 86 -2.82 23.12 12.54
N LYS A 87 -1.79 23.97 12.78
CA LYS A 87 -0.68 24.20 11.82
C LYS A 87 0.12 22.92 11.52
N THR A 88 0.37 22.08 12.54
CA THR A 88 1.10 20.81 12.33
C THR A 88 0.22 19.77 11.64
N GLY A 89 -1.09 19.78 11.90
CA GLY A 89 -2.06 18.97 11.17
C GLY A 89 -2.08 19.29 9.68
N LEU A 90 -2.06 20.58 9.31
CA LEU A 90 -1.96 21.02 7.91
C LEU A 90 -0.64 20.60 7.26
N PHE A 91 0.48 20.76 7.96
CA PHE A 91 1.79 20.33 7.48
C PHE A 91 1.79 18.82 7.14
N PHE A 92 1.27 17.99 8.05
CA PHE A 92 1.25 16.55 7.87
C PHE A 92 0.34 16.09 6.71
N ASN A 93 -0.86 16.67 6.60
CA ASN A 93 -1.77 16.35 5.50
C ASN A 93 -1.22 16.81 4.14
N GLY A 94 -0.57 17.97 4.08
CA GLY A 94 0.12 18.44 2.87
C GLY A 94 1.28 17.55 2.47
N PHE A 95 2.06 17.06 3.45
CA PHE A 95 3.12 16.08 3.24
C PHE A 95 2.57 14.79 2.62
N ILE A 96 1.55 14.17 3.25
CA ILE A 96 0.98 12.91 2.78
C ILE A 96 0.42 13.05 1.37
N PHE A 97 -0.37 14.10 1.12
CA PHE A 97 -0.98 14.33 -0.19
C PHE A 97 0.08 14.42 -1.29
N LYS A 98 1.07 15.32 -1.17
CA LYS A 98 2.09 15.46 -2.20
C LYS A 98 3.00 14.24 -2.31
N ALA A 99 3.41 13.64 -1.19
CA ALA A 99 4.25 12.46 -1.19
C ALA A 99 3.56 11.28 -1.88
N PHE A 100 2.27 11.05 -1.62
CA PHE A 100 1.50 9.95 -2.21
C PHE A 100 1.42 10.06 -3.74
N PHE A 101 0.97 11.20 -4.27
CA PHE A 101 0.83 11.38 -5.72
C PHE A 101 2.17 11.33 -6.44
N LEU A 102 3.21 11.98 -5.89
CA LEU A 102 4.53 11.98 -6.52
C LEU A 102 5.23 10.62 -6.43
N PHE A 103 5.04 9.86 -5.34
CA PHE A 103 5.58 8.52 -5.25
C PHE A 103 5.02 7.61 -6.36
N ILE A 104 3.72 7.71 -6.64
CA ILE A 104 3.09 6.97 -7.74
C ILE A 104 3.68 7.38 -9.10
N ILE A 105 3.77 8.68 -9.36
CA ILE A 105 4.29 9.20 -10.64
C ILE A 105 5.76 8.77 -10.84
N ILE A 106 6.62 8.96 -9.84
CA ILE A 106 8.04 8.62 -9.93
C ILE A 106 8.22 7.12 -10.13
N THR A 107 7.46 6.28 -9.42
CA THR A 107 7.55 4.82 -9.56
C THR A 107 7.11 4.32 -10.94
N LYS A 108 6.21 5.05 -11.60
CA LYS A 108 5.71 4.70 -12.94
C LYS A 108 6.64 5.15 -14.04
N GLU A 109 7.13 6.39 -13.96
CA GLU A 109 7.89 7.02 -15.04
C GLU A 109 9.40 6.78 -14.94
N SER A 110 9.92 6.43 -13.76
CA SER A 110 11.35 6.45 -13.52
C SER A 110 11.89 5.16 -12.92
N ALA A 111 12.88 4.56 -13.59
CA ALA A 111 13.66 3.42 -13.09
C ALA A 111 14.78 3.86 -12.13
N LEU A 112 14.48 4.78 -11.19
CA LEU A 112 15.46 5.22 -10.18
C LEU A 112 15.65 4.15 -9.10
N SER A 113 16.76 4.22 -8.36
CA SER A 113 16.95 3.33 -7.20
C SER A 113 15.89 3.60 -6.13
N TYR A 114 15.46 2.55 -5.43
CA TYR A 114 14.41 2.64 -4.40
C TYR A 114 14.71 3.71 -3.34
N ASP A 115 15.96 3.76 -2.86
CA ASP A 115 16.37 4.70 -1.82
C ASP A 115 16.36 6.16 -2.33
N ALA A 116 16.69 6.39 -3.61
CA ALA A 116 16.58 7.71 -4.22
C ALA A 116 15.12 8.14 -4.41
N THR A 117 14.25 7.22 -4.84
CA THR A 117 12.80 7.47 -4.95
C THR A 117 12.20 7.82 -3.59
N LEU A 118 12.58 7.13 -2.53
CA LEU A 118 12.13 7.44 -1.17
C LEU A 118 12.62 8.83 -0.72
N GLY A 119 13.87 9.19 -1.00
CA GLY A 119 14.42 10.52 -0.70
C GLY A 119 13.70 11.64 -1.46
N LEU A 120 13.47 11.47 -2.76
CA LEU A 120 12.77 12.44 -3.60
C LEU A 120 11.32 12.66 -3.14
N THR A 121 10.64 11.59 -2.75
CA THR A 121 9.25 11.67 -2.29
C THR A 121 9.14 12.32 -0.91
N ALA A 122 10.10 12.08 -0.02
CA ALA A 122 10.22 12.82 1.23
C ALA A 122 10.45 14.32 0.99
N ALA A 123 11.39 14.68 0.11
CA ALA A 123 11.67 16.09 -0.21
C ALA A 123 10.45 16.78 -0.81
N ALA A 124 9.77 16.13 -1.75
CA ALA A 124 8.58 16.69 -2.38
C ALA A 124 7.37 16.77 -1.42
N GLY A 125 7.25 15.84 -0.48
CA GLY A 125 6.30 15.92 0.62
C GLY A 125 6.54 17.15 1.48
N ILE A 126 7.79 17.45 1.85
CA ILE A 126 8.14 18.66 2.63
C ILE A 126 7.75 19.92 1.86
N ILE A 127 8.05 19.98 0.56
CA ILE A 127 7.64 21.10 -0.31
C ILE A 127 6.11 21.24 -0.31
N GLY A 128 5.38 20.13 -0.44
CA GLY A 128 3.91 20.12 -0.37
C GLY A 128 3.34 20.63 0.95
N ALA A 129 3.96 20.23 2.06
CA ALA A 129 3.59 20.65 3.40
C ALA A 129 3.80 22.16 3.59
N LEU A 130 4.96 22.67 3.17
CA LEU A 130 5.26 24.11 3.23
C LEU A 130 4.33 24.93 2.35
N LEU A 131 4.02 24.45 1.15
CA LEU A 131 3.07 25.12 0.25
C LEU A 131 1.67 25.20 0.86
N LEU A 132 1.18 24.11 1.47
CA LEU A 132 -0.16 24.10 2.06
C LEU A 132 -0.25 25.02 3.29
N VAL A 133 0.74 24.97 4.17
CA VAL A 133 0.83 25.87 5.34
C VAL A 133 0.99 27.33 4.90
N GLY A 134 1.84 27.58 3.90
CA GLY A 134 2.06 28.91 3.32
C GLY A 134 0.81 29.48 2.65
N TYR A 135 0.07 28.64 1.92
CA TYR A 135 -1.21 29.01 1.33
C TYR A 135 -2.21 29.42 2.41
N TRP A 136 -2.36 28.61 3.46
CA TRP A 136 -3.23 28.93 4.59
C TRP A 136 -2.79 30.22 5.30
N TRP A 137 -1.49 30.40 5.54
CA TRP A 137 -0.94 31.63 6.15
C TRP A 137 -1.30 32.85 5.30
N ARG A 138 -1.11 32.79 3.98
CA ARG A 138 -1.25 33.95 3.10
C ARG A 138 -2.70 34.34 2.83
N PHE A 139 -3.58 33.37 2.61
CA PHE A 139 -4.95 33.62 2.15
C PHE A 139 -6.01 33.44 3.24
N GLY A 140 -5.70 32.74 4.34
CA GLY A 140 -6.67 32.43 5.39
C GLY A 140 -7.84 31.54 4.94
N LEU A 141 -7.81 31.01 3.72
CA LEU A 141 -8.87 30.17 3.16
C LEU A 141 -8.76 28.74 3.66
N VAL A 142 -9.79 28.31 4.39
CA VAL A 142 -9.84 26.97 5.03
C VAL A 142 -10.36 25.89 4.07
N ILE A 143 -11.16 26.26 3.07
CA ILE A 143 -11.83 25.32 2.14
C ILE A 143 -10.84 24.38 1.42
N PRO A 144 -9.79 24.85 0.72
CA PRO A 144 -8.87 23.95 0.02
C PRO A 144 -8.03 23.08 0.98
N CYS A 145 -7.77 23.56 2.20
CA CYS A 145 -7.11 22.78 3.23
C CYS A 145 -7.98 21.60 3.69
N MET A 146 -9.27 21.84 3.93
CA MET A 146 -10.23 20.80 4.31
C MET A 146 -10.45 19.78 3.19
N LEU A 147 -10.42 20.23 1.92
CA LEU A 147 -10.52 19.34 0.76
C LEU A 147 -9.34 18.35 0.72
N ILE A 148 -8.10 18.83 0.95
CA ILE A 148 -6.91 17.96 0.97
C ILE A 148 -7.00 16.94 2.12
N VAL A 149 -7.39 17.39 3.32
CA VAL A 149 -7.57 16.50 4.48
C VAL A 149 -8.64 15.44 4.19
N GLY A 150 -9.77 15.85 3.62
CA GLY A 150 -10.85 14.96 3.22
C GLY A 150 -10.44 13.95 2.15
N LEU A 151 -9.59 14.35 1.19
CA LEU A 151 -9.08 13.44 0.18
C LEU A 151 -8.12 12.38 0.77
N VAL A 152 -7.26 12.78 1.72
CA VAL A 152 -6.36 11.85 2.42
C VAL A 152 -7.16 10.84 3.26
N LEU A 153 -8.18 11.30 3.98
CA LEU A 153 -9.05 10.41 4.74
C LEU A 153 -9.87 9.50 3.81
N GLY A 154 -10.40 10.06 2.72
CA GLY A 154 -11.20 9.34 1.75
C GLY A 154 -10.40 8.24 1.03
N SER A 155 -9.13 8.50 0.69
CA SER A 155 -8.26 7.48 0.10
C SER A 155 -7.94 6.35 1.09
N LEU A 156 -7.73 6.67 2.36
CA LEU A 156 -7.53 5.67 3.41
C LEU A 156 -8.78 4.78 3.57
N VAL A 157 -9.96 5.38 3.70
CA VAL A 157 -11.23 4.66 3.83
C VAL A 157 -11.48 3.79 2.60
N SER A 158 -11.31 4.35 1.40
CA SER A 158 -11.43 3.63 0.13
C SER A 158 -10.51 2.40 0.10
N SER A 159 -9.24 2.54 0.49
CA SER A 159 -8.31 1.41 0.55
C SER A 159 -8.76 0.33 1.53
N ALA A 160 -9.28 0.71 2.70
CA ALA A 160 -9.75 -0.25 3.69
C ALA A 160 -10.93 -1.07 3.16
N PHE A 161 -11.87 -0.42 2.46
CA PHE A 161 -12.98 -1.12 1.82
C PHE A 161 -12.51 -2.10 0.73
N PHE A 162 -11.58 -1.68 -0.14
CA PHE A 162 -11.06 -2.56 -1.21
C PHE A 162 -10.30 -3.78 -0.70
N PHE A 163 -9.63 -3.69 0.46
CA PHE A 163 -8.90 -4.83 1.05
C PHE A 163 -9.76 -5.68 2.00
N THR A 164 -11.02 -5.32 2.23
CA THR A 164 -11.98 -6.14 2.97
C THR A 164 -12.78 -7.02 2.00
N PRO A 165 -13.37 -8.14 2.46
CA PRO A 165 -14.21 -9.02 1.61
C PRO A 165 -15.42 -8.32 0.97
N VAL A 166 -15.74 -7.09 1.39
CA VAL A 166 -16.76 -6.25 0.72
C VAL A 166 -16.32 -5.79 -0.67
N GLY A 167 -15.00 -5.68 -0.92
CA GLY A 167 -14.44 -5.30 -2.21
C GLY A 167 -14.05 -6.47 -3.12
N ASP A 168 -14.19 -7.71 -2.64
CA ASP A 168 -13.80 -8.94 -3.34
C ASP A 168 -14.97 -9.51 -4.15
N TYR A 169 -15.53 -8.67 -5.04
CA TYR A 169 -16.63 -9.00 -5.97
C TYR A 169 -16.22 -8.93 -7.44
#